data_AF-A0A9D8J045-F1
#
_entry.id   AF-A0A9D8J045-F1
#
_cell.length_a   1.000
_cell.length_b   1.000
_cell.length_c   1.000
_cell.angle_alpha   90.00
_cell.angle_beta   90.00
_cell.angle_gamma   90.00
#
_symmetry.space_group_name_H-M   'P 1'
#
loop_
_entity.id
_entity.type
_entity.pdbx_description
1 polymer ?
#
loop_
_entity_poly.entity_id
_entity_poly.type
_entity_poly.pdbx_seq_one_letter_code
_entity_poly.pdbx_strand_id
1 'polypeptide(L)'
;MSDVNDFDDEAQEQTGKNPVRARIKELESEVKALREKAAEADKLQKELAFSKAGIPMDAPMAKYFIKGYEGEFTPEAIRKAAEEATLIQAQTSPAPTQEQQAWGRVQKASTAGQASEPVVDWNARISQAKDANEVMQLLSQARQEAENI
;
A
#
# COMPACT_ATOMS: atom_id res chain seq x y z
N MET A 1 44.55 -0.66 -62.67
CA MET A 1 44.92 -0.39 -61.27
C MET A 1 43.82 -0.94 -60.39
N SER A 2 44.02 -2.14 -59.84
CA SER A 2 43.11 -2.81 -58.92
C SER A 2 43.93 -3.81 -58.12
N ASP A 3 44.55 -3.36 -57.04
CA ASP A 3 45.14 -4.22 -56.01
C ASP A 3 45.56 -3.35 -54.81
N VAL A 4 44.61 -3.03 -53.92
CA VAL A 4 44.89 -2.52 -52.57
C VAL A 4 43.73 -2.94 -51.67
N ASN A 5 43.56 -4.24 -51.45
CA ASN A 5 42.84 -4.74 -50.26
C ASN A 5 43.21 -6.21 -49.98
N ASP A 6 44.51 -6.48 -49.94
CA ASP A 6 45.08 -7.75 -49.49
C ASP A 6 45.86 -7.50 -48.18
N PHE A 7 45.14 -7.08 -47.14
CA PHE A 7 45.71 -6.80 -45.81
C PHE A 7 44.78 -7.28 -44.69
N ASP A 8 44.06 -8.39 -44.89
CA ASP A 8 43.10 -8.93 -43.89
C ASP A 8 43.39 -10.36 -43.40
N ASP A 9 44.55 -10.97 -43.65
CA ASP A 9 44.75 -12.34 -43.10
C ASP A 9 46.20 -12.78 -42.83
N GLU A 10 47.08 -11.88 -42.39
CA GLU A 10 48.39 -12.29 -41.84
C GLU A 10 48.73 -11.56 -40.53
N ALA A 11 47.76 -11.52 -39.61
CA ALA A 11 48.06 -11.32 -38.20
C ALA A 11 48.61 -12.64 -37.63
N GLN A 12 49.90 -12.84 -37.87
CA GLN A 12 50.74 -13.91 -37.34
C GLN A 12 50.26 -14.41 -35.99
N GLU A 13 49.97 -15.71 -35.99
CA GLU A 13 49.80 -16.59 -34.84
C GLU A 13 51.09 -16.60 -33.99
N GLN A 14 51.36 -15.51 -33.27
CA GLN A 14 52.49 -15.43 -32.33
C GLN A 14 52.10 -16.14 -31.04
N THR A 15 52.43 -17.43 -31.03
CA THR A 15 52.52 -18.32 -29.87
C THR A 15 53.30 -17.67 -28.74
N GLY A 16 52.54 -17.15 -27.77
CA GLY A 16 53.03 -16.65 -26.50
C GLY A 16 51.84 -16.23 -25.69
N LYS A 17 51.00 -17.20 -25.29
CA LYS A 17 49.85 -16.98 -24.38
C LYS A 17 50.37 -16.30 -23.13
N ASN A 18 50.32 -14.97 -23.11
CA ASN A 18 50.77 -14.19 -21.97
C ASN A 18 49.82 -14.55 -20.83
N PRO A 19 50.28 -15.29 -19.80
CA PRO A 19 49.40 -15.86 -18.76
C PRO A 19 48.65 -14.75 -18.01
N VAL A 20 49.21 -13.54 -18.01
CA VAL A 20 48.58 -12.33 -17.48
C VAL A 20 47.34 -11.95 -18.28
N ARG A 21 47.35 -12.01 -19.62
CA ARG A 21 46.16 -11.70 -20.45
C ARG A 21 45.03 -12.70 -20.23
N ALA A 22 45.35 -13.99 -20.09
CA ALA A 22 44.35 -15.02 -19.79
C ALA A 22 43.68 -14.74 -18.43
N ARG A 23 44.49 -14.44 -17.41
CA ARG A 23 43.99 -14.10 -16.07
C ARG A 23 43.20 -12.80 -16.02
N ILE A 24 43.58 -11.79 -16.81
CA ILE A 24 42.80 -10.54 -16.94
C ILE A 24 41.43 -10.85 -17.54
N LYS A 25 41.36 -11.67 -18.61
CA LYS A 25 40.08 -12.04 -19.23
C LYS A 25 39.18 -12.84 -18.28
N GLU A 26 39.75 -13.73 -17.48
CA GLU A 26 39.02 -14.44 -16.43
C GLU A 26 38.45 -13.47 -15.39
N LEU A 27 39.28 -12.56 -14.86
CA LEU A 27 38.85 -11.54 -13.90
C LEU A 27 37.77 -10.61 -14.47
N GLU A 28 37.88 -10.20 -15.73
CA GLU A 28 36.85 -9.40 -16.40
C GLU A 28 35.52 -10.17 -16.49
N SER A 29 35.57 -11.47 -16.81
CA SER A 29 34.38 -12.32 -16.86
C SER A 29 33.76 -12.53 -15.49
N GLU A 30 34.57 -12.70 -14.44
CA GLU A 30 34.10 -12.81 -13.06
C GLU A 30 33.48 -11.50 -12.58
N VAL A 31 34.11 -10.36 -12.84
CA VAL A 31 33.55 -9.04 -12.51
C VAL A 31 32.22 -8.81 -13.22
N LYS A 32 32.12 -9.21 -14.50
CA LYS A 32 30.86 -9.11 -15.24
C LYS A 32 29.77 -9.99 -14.61
N ALA A 33 30.08 -11.26 -14.30
CA ALA A 33 29.15 -12.17 -13.67
C ALA A 33 28.72 -11.71 -12.27
N LEU A 34 29.64 -11.14 -11.49
CA LEU A 34 29.33 -10.57 -10.18
C LEU A 34 28.44 -9.33 -10.28
N ARG A 35 28.67 -8.48 -11.28
CA ARG A 35 27.80 -7.31 -11.56
C ARG A 35 26.40 -7.74 -11.98
N GLU A 36 26.29 -8.77 -12.82
CA GLU A 36 25.00 -9.34 -13.23
C GLU A 36 24.23 -9.89 -12.02
N LYS A 37 24.89 -10.68 -11.16
CA LYS A 37 24.31 -11.17 -9.91
C LYS A 37 23.90 -10.05 -8.95
N ALA A 38 24.70 -8.99 -8.83
CA ALA A 38 24.35 -7.84 -8.01
C ALA A 38 23.10 -7.13 -8.56
N ALA A 39 23.03 -6.91 -9.87
CA ALA A 39 21.86 -6.30 -10.51
C ALA A 39 20.59 -7.16 -10.37
N GLU A 40 20.72 -8.49 -10.41
CA GLU A 40 19.61 -9.40 -10.14
C GLU A 40 19.18 -9.36 -8.67
N ALA A 41 20.13 -9.35 -7.73
CA ALA A 41 19.85 -9.23 -6.31
C ALA A 41 19.12 -7.90 -6.00
N ASP A 42 19.54 -6.79 -6.60
CA ASP A 42 18.88 -5.50 -6.45
C ASP A 42 17.45 -5.54 -6.97
N LYS A 43 17.20 -6.14 -8.15
CA LYS A 43 15.85 -6.30 -8.69
C LYS A 43 14.95 -7.12 -7.76
N LEU A 44 15.45 -8.26 -7.28
CA LEU A 44 14.72 -9.12 -6.35
C LEU A 44 14.43 -8.42 -5.02
N GLN A 45 15.40 -7.66 -4.49
CA GLN A 45 15.19 -6.87 -3.27
C GLN A 45 14.09 -5.82 -3.46
N LYS A 46 14.05 -5.14 -4.61
CA LYS A 46 12.99 -4.20 -4.96
C LYS A 46 11.64 -4.88 -5.01
N GLU A 47 11.52 -5.98 -5.76
CA GLU A 47 10.28 -6.77 -5.87
C GLU A 47 9.78 -7.24 -4.50
N LEU A 48 10.68 -7.74 -3.65
CA LEU A 48 10.37 -8.13 -2.28
C LEU A 48 9.92 -6.94 -1.42
N ALA A 49 10.54 -5.77 -1.59
CA ALA A 49 10.16 -4.56 -0.86
C ALA A 49 8.76 -4.07 -1.26
N PHE A 50 8.43 -4.07 -2.56
CA PHE A 50 7.09 -3.73 -3.07
C PHE A 50 6.03 -4.72 -2.60
N SER A 51 6.35 -6.01 -2.61
CA SER A 51 5.46 -7.06 -2.08
C SER A 51 5.22 -6.90 -0.57
N LYS A 52 6.28 -6.67 0.22
CA LYS A 52 6.19 -6.43 1.67
C LYS A 52 5.47 -5.12 2.02
N ALA A 53 5.50 -4.13 1.14
CA ALA A 53 4.75 -2.88 1.31
C ALA A 53 3.24 -3.05 1.12
N GLY A 54 2.79 -4.20 0.59
CA GLY A 54 1.38 -4.52 0.40
C GLY A 54 0.78 -3.93 -0.87
N ILE A 55 1.61 -3.61 -1.88
CA ILE A 55 1.13 -3.07 -3.15
C ILE A 55 0.44 -4.18 -3.96
N PRO A 56 -0.81 -3.99 -4.37
CA PRO A 56 -1.55 -4.97 -5.17
C PRO A 56 -0.94 -5.06 -6.58
N MET A 57 -0.15 -6.12 -6.84
CA MET A 57 0.56 -6.30 -8.12
C MET A 57 -0.35 -6.65 -9.32
N ASP A 58 -1.62 -6.96 -9.04
CA ASP A 58 -2.68 -7.17 -10.02
C ASP A 58 -3.21 -5.86 -10.60
N ALA A 59 -3.11 -4.75 -9.87
CA ALA A 59 -3.57 -3.45 -10.31
C ALA A 59 -2.65 -2.86 -11.40
N PRO A 60 -3.19 -2.33 -12.52
CA PRO A 60 -2.39 -1.67 -13.54
C PRO A 60 -1.64 -0.45 -12.98
N MET A 61 -2.22 0.25 -12.00
CA MET A 61 -1.59 1.39 -11.31
C MET A 61 -0.33 0.99 -10.52
N ALA A 62 -0.29 -0.23 -9.96
CA ALA A 62 0.92 -0.75 -9.29
C ALA A 62 2.09 -0.91 -10.24
N LYS A 63 1.84 -1.33 -11.49
CA LYS A 63 2.90 -1.46 -12.51
C LYS A 63 3.51 -0.11 -12.87
N TYR A 64 2.70 0.95 -12.90
CA TYR A 64 3.19 2.31 -13.12
C TYR A 64 3.94 2.84 -11.90
N PHE A 65 3.44 2.57 -10.71
CA PHE A 65 4.08 2.96 -9.46
C PHE A 65 5.48 2.35 -9.32
N ILE A 66 5.63 1.04 -9.54
CA ILE A 66 6.93 0.35 -9.47
C ILE A 66 7.94 0.93 -10.48
N LYS A 67 7.48 1.34 -11.67
CA LYS A 67 8.34 1.94 -12.70
C LYS A 67 8.72 3.39 -12.42
N GLY A 68 7.83 4.16 -11.79
CA GLY A 68 8.03 5.57 -11.48
C GLY A 68 8.60 5.84 -10.09
N TYR A 69 8.78 4.80 -9.26
CA TYR A 69 9.27 4.96 -7.91
C TYR A 69 10.79 5.13 -7.89
N GLU A 70 11.24 6.35 -7.63
CA GLU A 70 12.65 6.72 -7.47
C GLU A 70 13.09 6.87 -6.00
N GLY A 71 12.22 6.49 -5.05
CA GLY A 71 12.49 6.58 -3.62
C GLY A 71 13.34 5.42 -3.07
N GLU A 72 13.49 5.39 -1.75
CA GLU A 72 14.17 4.30 -1.07
C GLU A 72 13.37 2.98 -1.17
N PHE A 73 14.04 1.89 -1.55
CA PHE A 73 13.42 0.57 -1.64
C PHE A 73 13.28 -0.12 -0.27
N THR A 74 12.86 0.64 0.75
CA THR A 74 12.47 0.11 2.05
C THR A 74 10.96 -0.12 2.07
N PRO A 75 10.46 -1.21 2.69
CA PRO A 75 9.02 -1.49 2.73
C PRO A 75 8.19 -0.35 3.31
N GLU A 76 8.74 0.43 4.25
CA GLU A 76 8.06 1.57 4.85
C GLU A 76 8.00 2.78 3.92
N ALA A 77 9.10 3.14 3.25
CA ALA A 77 9.12 4.25 2.31
C ALA A 77 8.22 3.99 1.09
N ILE A 78 8.21 2.75 0.61
CA ILE A 78 7.32 2.30 -0.47
C ILE A 78 5.85 2.38 -0.03
N ARG A 79 5.53 1.93 1.19
CA ARG A 79 4.16 2.02 1.71
C ARG A 79 3.71 3.47 1.77
N LYS A 80 4.50 4.36 2.39
CA LYS A 80 4.17 5.79 2.48
C LYS A 80 3.93 6.43 1.12
N ALA A 81 4.79 6.15 0.14
CA ALA A 81 4.61 6.68 -1.21
C ALA A 81 3.39 6.06 -1.93
N ALA A 82 3.07 4.80 -1.67
CA ALA A 82 1.88 4.16 -2.22
C ALA A 82 0.59 4.68 -1.57
N GLU A 83 0.64 5.11 -0.30
CA GLU A 83 -0.44 5.84 0.37
C GLU A 83 -0.62 7.23 -0.25
N GLU A 84 0.46 7.98 -0.49
CA GLU A 84 0.45 9.28 -1.18
C GLU A 84 -0.13 9.15 -2.60
N ALA A 85 0.21 8.07 -3.31
CA ALA A 85 -0.33 7.77 -4.64
C ALA A 85 -1.77 7.22 -4.62
N THR A 86 -2.41 7.08 -3.45
CA THR A 86 -3.75 6.49 -3.28
C THR A 86 -3.85 5.06 -3.86
N LEU A 87 -2.72 4.36 -3.99
CA LEU A 87 -2.68 2.98 -4.48
C LEU A 87 -3.15 1.99 -3.43
N ILE A 88 -2.85 2.30 -2.18
CA ILE A 88 -3.26 1.55 -1.01
C ILE A 88 -4.00 2.49 -0.07
N GLN A 89 -5.05 1.97 0.55
CA GLN A 89 -5.70 2.65 1.64
C GLN A 89 -4.67 2.81 2.75
N ALA A 90 -4.43 4.06 3.17
CA ALA A 90 -3.57 4.37 4.29
C ALA A 90 -3.93 3.43 5.44
N GLN A 91 -3.01 2.54 5.77
CA GLN A 91 -3.13 1.82 7.02
C GLN A 91 -2.95 2.93 8.03
N THR A 92 -4.06 3.37 8.62
CA THR A 92 -4.03 4.35 9.69
C THR A 92 -3.19 3.71 10.79
N SER A 93 -1.88 3.98 10.79
CA SER A 93 -1.08 3.90 11.99
C SER A 93 -1.92 4.65 13.01
N PRO A 94 -2.32 4.01 14.13
CA PRO A 94 -3.18 4.67 15.09
C PRO A 94 -2.47 5.95 15.54
N ALA A 95 -2.91 7.08 14.97
CA ALA A 95 -2.51 8.40 15.39
C ALA A 95 -2.81 8.50 16.90
N PRO A 96 -2.00 9.26 17.66
CA PRO A 96 -2.05 9.23 19.12
C PRO A 96 -3.48 9.48 19.58
N THR A 97 -4.01 8.50 20.29
CA THR A 97 -5.42 8.35 20.69
C THR A 97 -6.00 9.56 21.41
N GLN A 98 -5.19 10.51 21.87
CA GLN A 98 -5.63 11.74 22.51
C GLN A 98 -6.46 12.64 21.60
N GLU A 99 -6.06 12.82 20.34
CA GLU A 99 -6.70 13.80 19.48
C GLU A 99 -8.05 13.29 19.00
N GLN A 100 -8.14 12.03 18.56
CA GLN A 100 -9.42 11.37 18.26
C GLN A 100 -10.36 11.34 19.47
N GLN A 101 -9.84 11.14 20.69
CA GLN A 101 -10.65 11.23 21.90
C GLN A 101 -11.14 12.65 22.18
N ALA A 102 -10.33 13.68 21.92
CA ALA A 102 -10.74 15.08 22.04
C ALA A 102 -11.85 15.41 21.04
N TRP A 103 -11.70 15.00 19.78
CA TRP A 103 -12.75 15.14 18.75
C TRP A 103 -14.04 14.42 19.13
N GLY A 104 -13.95 13.20 19.68
CA GLY A 104 -15.10 12.45 20.16
C GLY A 104 -15.82 13.11 21.36
N ARG A 105 -15.08 13.79 22.25
CA ARG A 105 -15.67 14.56 23.35
C ARG A 105 -16.36 15.83 22.86
N VAL A 106 -15.77 16.54 21.90
CA VAL A 106 -16.36 17.74 21.29
C VAL A 106 -17.64 17.39 20.54
N GLN A 107 -17.64 16.32 19.74
CA GLN A 107 -18.85 15.83 19.07
C GLN A 107 -19.95 15.42 20.07
N LYS A 108 -19.60 14.69 21.13
CA LYS A 108 -20.57 14.34 22.18
C LYS A 108 -21.14 15.57 22.88
N ALA A 109 -20.32 16.58 23.15
CA ALA A 109 -20.76 17.82 23.79
C ALA A 109 -21.69 18.64 22.88
N SER A 110 -21.40 18.72 21.58
CA SER A 110 -22.26 19.42 20.62
C SER A 110 -23.58 18.69 20.37
N THR A 111 -23.60 17.35 20.38
CA THR A 111 -24.85 16.58 20.35
C THR A 111 -25.62 16.62 21.67
N ALA A 112 -24.93 16.68 22.81
CA ALA A 112 -25.57 16.74 24.13
C ALA A 112 -26.26 18.09 24.37
N GLY A 113 -25.80 19.17 23.73
CA GLY A 113 -26.52 20.46 23.70
C GLY A 113 -27.78 20.45 22.85
N GLN A 114 -28.03 19.40 22.05
CA GLN A 114 -29.21 19.20 21.21
C GLN A 114 -30.12 18.06 21.69
N ALA A 115 -29.80 17.39 22.80
CA ALA A 115 -30.66 16.38 23.38
C ALA A 115 -31.80 17.05 24.18
N SER A 116 -32.69 17.77 23.48
CA SER A 116 -34.10 17.67 23.83
C SER A 116 -34.43 16.19 23.75
N GLU A 117 -35.02 15.64 24.81
CA GLU A 117 -35.43 14.24 24.89
C GLU A 117 -36.03 13.79 23.55
N PRO A 118 -35.57 12.67 22.96
CA PRO A 118 -36.08 12.23 21.68
C PRO A 118 -37.58 11.99 21.85
N VAL A 119 -38.39 12.84 21.22
CA VAL A 119 -39.85 12.69 21.19
C VAL A 119 -40.13 11.27 20.69
N VAL A 120 -40.60 10.41 21.60
CA VAL A 120 -40.88 9.01 21.28
C VAL A 120 -42.08 8.98 20.34
N ASP A 121 -41.87 8.56 19.10
CA ASP A 121 -42.95 8.37 18.14
C ASP A 121 -43.70 7.06 18.45
N TRP A 122 -44.69 7.17 19.34
CA TRP A 122 -45.55 6.07 19.76
C TRP A 122 -46.37 5.48 18.61
N ASN A 123 -46.74 6.27 17.61
CA ASN A 123 -47.50 5.80 16.46
C ASN A 123 -46.66 4.84 15.59
N ALA A 124 -45.38 5.17 15.39
CA ALA A 124 -44.46 4.29 14.68
C ALA A 124 -44.24 2.96 15.44
N ARG A 125 -44.10 3.00 16.77
CA ARG A 125 -43.92 1.78 17.58
C ARG A 125 -45.16 0.88 17.60
N ILE A 126 -46.35 1.46 17.73
CA ILE A 126 -47.61 0.71 17.75
C ILE A 126 -47.85 0.02 16.39
N SER A 127 -47.51 0.67 15.28
CA SER A 127 -47.67 0.08 13.94
C SER A 127 -46.66 -1.01 13.59
N GLN A 128 -45.49 -1.02 14.25
CA GLN A 128 -44.44 -2.04 14.05
C GLN A 128 -44.57 -3.24 14.99
N ALA A 129 -45.50 -3.19 15.95
CA ALA A 129 -45.72 -4.27 16.91
C ALA A 129 -46.17 -5.55 16.18
N LYS A 130 -45.58 -6.68 16.57
CA LYS A 130 -45.80 -7.96 15.91
C LYS A 130 -47.06 -8.65 16.39
N ASP A 131 -47.44 -8.42 17.64
CA ASP A 131 -48.56 -9.09 18.31
C ASP A 131 -49.42 -8.12 19.13
N ALA A 132 -50.69 -8.50 19.36
CA ALA A 132 -51.64 -7.70 20.15
C ALA A 132 -51.19 -7.43 21.60
N ASN A 133 -50.39 -8.33 22.17
CA ASN A 133 -49.82 -8.17 23.51
C ASN A 133 -48.77 -7.04 23.55
N GLU A 134 -47.95 -6.92 22.51
CA GLU A 134 -46.93 -5.89 22.38
C GLU A 134 -47.56 -4.50 22.20
N VAL A 135 -48.64 -4.42 21.40
CA VAL A 135 -49.44 -3.19 21.25
C VAL A 135 -49.98 -2.70 22.59
N MET A 136 -50.51 -3.59 23.42
CA MET A 136 -51.08 -3.23 24.72
C MET A 136 -50.00 -2.74 25.70
N GLN A 137 -48.82 -3.36 25.69
CA GLN A 137 -47.67 -2.91 26.48
C GLN A 137 -47.20 -1.52 26.06
N LEU A 138 -47.05 -1.28 24.75
CA LEU A 138 -46.68 0.03 24.22
C LEU A 138 -47.71 1.11 24.56
N LEU A 139 -49.01 0.79 24.50
CA LEU A 139 -50.06 1.74 24.88
C LEU A 139 -50.05 2.04 26.38
N SER A 140 -49.76 1.05 27.22
CA SER A 140 -49.63 1.26 28.67
C SER A 140 -48.44 2.14 29.02
N GLN A 141 -47.31 1.94 28.33
CA GLN A 141 -46.11 2.74 28.51
C GLN A 141 -46.32 4.18 28.05
N ALA A 142 -46.95 4.38 26.90
CA ALA A 142 -47.29 5.71 26.39
C ALA A 142 -48.20 6.50 27.36
N ARG A 143 -49.13 5.82 28.05
CA ARG A 143 -49.98 6.44 29.07
C ARG A 143 -49.20 6.83 30.33
N GLN A 144 -48.31 5.97 30.80
CA GLN A 144 -47.47 6.26 31.96
C GLN A 144 -46.53 7.43 31.72
N GLU A 145 -45.98 7.54 30.51
CA GLU A 145 -45.12 8.66 30.13
C GLU A 145 -45.93 9.96 30.02
N ALA A 146 -47.16 9.91 29.51
CA ALA A 146 -48.06 11.06 29.48
C ALA A 146 -48.55 11.52 30.87
N GLU A 147 -48.60 10.63 31.87
CA GLU A 147 -48.94 10.97 33.26
C GLU A 147 -47.75 11.53 34.07
N ASN A 148 -46.52 11.25 33.64
CA ASN A 148 -45.29 11.70 34.30
C ASN A 148 -44.74 13.04 33.75
N ILE A 149 -45.45 13.67 32.81
CA ILE A 149 -45.18 15.00 32.24
C ILE A 149 -46.18 15.99 32.82
#